data_AF-A0A7W0HTE1-F1
#
_entry.id   AF-A0A7W0HTE1-F1
#
_cell.length_a   1.000
_cell.length_b   1.000
_cell.length_c   1.000
_cell.angle_alpha   90.00
_cell.angle_beta   90.00
_cell.angle_gamma   90.00
#
_symmetry.space_group_name_H-M   'P 1'
#
loop_
_entity.id
_entity.type
_entity.pdbx_description
1 polymer ?
#
loop_
_entity_poly.entity_id
_entity_poly.type
_entity_poly.pdbx_seq_one_letter_code
_entity_poly.pdbx_strand_id
1 'polypeptide(L)'
;MARTTAGGCAQLIALLVVLVVIGNVAVALGFPVFALLSVAAGAALFASRAAKVHREHHERLARARALVMEALDVVFDPALPERDRARILDALGRGRSPAPDRFVLASELPQEPRAYVTRARAACETVTGSRVNGMGLLDSLANEFVLPQQIWEIARLVRTQAELEAEQRQARRGVVTEELEAVLGPQQEALQRSIDSVAERVRAMEGYARKVEEADAALRARDALRNNDKYLALLAQTDDADGLAALRLQAASAADVLAASVKEAVEAGRTLTLE
;
A
#
# COMPACT_ATOMS: atom_id res chain seq x y z
N MET A 1 -78.18 20.76 -60.69
CA MET A 1 -76.84 20.15 -60.86
C MET A 1 -75.79 21.25 -60.69
N ALA A 2 -74.67 20.92 -60.04
CA ALA A 2 -73.50 21.76 -59.74
C ALA A 2 -73.59 22.69 -58.50
N ARG A 3 -73.00 22.25 -57.38
CA ARG A 3 -71.96 22.96 -56.58
C ARG A 3 -71.69 22.17 -55.28
N THR A 4 -70.91 21.09 -55.39
CA THR A 4 -70.39 20.34 -54.24
C THR A 4 -68.93 19.92 -54.51
N THR A 5 -68.00 20.86 -54.63
CA THR A 5 -66.55 20.54 -54.73
C THR A 5 -65.59 21.61 -54.19
N ALA A 6 -66.05 22.68 -53.52
CA ALA A 6 -65.16 23.75 -53.08
C ALA A 6 -64.64 23.62 -51.63
N GLY A 7 -65.35 22.93 -50.74
CA GLY A 7 -64.99 22.85 -49.31
C GLY A 7 -63.90 21.84 -48.95
N GLY A 8 -63.85 20.69 -49.67
CA GLY A 8 -62.93 19.59 -49.34
C GLY A 8 -61.47 19.86 -49.69
N CYS A 9 -61.19 20.58 -50.79
CA CYS A 9 -59.82 20.92 -51.19
C CYS A 9 -59.16 21.90 -50.22
N ALA A 10 -59.91 22.88 -49.70
CA ALA A 10 -59.35 23.85 -48.75
C ALA A 10 -58.99 23.20 -47.41
N GLN A 11 -59.81 22.25 -46.92
CA GLN A 11 -59.55 21.53 -45.68
C GLN A 11 -58.37 20.54 -45.79
N LEU A 12 -58.23 19.85 -46.93
CA LEU A 12 -57.09 18.95 -47.16
C LEU A 12 -55.77 19.72 -47.28
N ILE A 13 -55.75 20.88 -47.95
CA ILE A 13 -54.56 21.73 -48.04
C ILE A 13 -54.19 22.30 -46.67
N ALA A 14 -55.17 22.76 -45.89
CA ALA A 14 -54.92 23.27 -44.53
C ALA A 14 -54.34 22.19 -43.60
N LEU A 15 -54.88 20.97 -43.65
CA LEU A 15 -54.36 19.84 -42.87
C LEU A 15 -52.92 19.49 -43.27
N LEU A 16 -52.63 19.48 -44.57
CA LEU A 16 -51.30 19.15 -45.09
C LEU A 16 -50.26 20.23 -44.72
N VAL A 17 -50.63 21.52 -44.77
CA VAL A 17 -49.77 22.62 -44.32
C VAL A 17 -49.48 22.52 -42.82
N VAL A 18 -50.48 22.24 -42.00
CA VAL A 18 -50.29 22.05 -40.55
C VAL A 18 -49.36 20.87 -40.26
N LEU A 19 -49.50 19.76 -40.99
CA LEU A 19 -48.66 18.57 -40.81
C LEU A 19 -47.20 18.82 -41.23
N VAL A 20 -46.97 19.57 -42.32
CA VAL A 20 -45.62 19.98 -42.76
C VAL A 20 -45.00 20.97 -41.78
N VAL A 21 -45.77 21.92 -41.24
CA VAL A 21 -45.27 22.89 -40.26
C VAL A 21 -44.91 22.20 -38.94
N ILE A 22 -45.75 21.28 -38.44
CA ILE A 22 -45.46 20.51 -37.22
C ILE A 22 -44.24 19.60 -37.43
N GLY A 23 -44.13 18.95 -38.59
CA GLY A 23 -42.96 18.15 -38.94
C GLY A 23 -41.67 18.97 -38.97
N ASN A 24 -41.70 20.15 -39.58
CA ASN A 24 -40.54 21.05 -39.65
C ASN A 24 -40.18 21.65 -38.29
N VAL A 25 -41.14 21.96 -37.43
CA VAL A 25 -40.87 22.44 -36.06
C VAL A 25 -40.28 21.33 -35.19
N ALA A 26 -40.78 20.09 -35.31
CA ALA A 26 -40.20 18.94 -34.61
C ALA A 26 -38.76 18.65 -35.06
N VAL A 27 -38.46 18.79 -36.35
CA VAL A 27 -37.09 18.68 -36.89
C VAL A 27 -36.22 19.85 -36.44
N ALA A 28 -36.73 21.08 -36.48
CA ALA A 28 -35.99 22.30 -36.11
C ALA A 28 -35.68 22.39 -34.60
N LEU A 29 -36.54 21.83 -33.73
CA LEU A 29 -36.31 21.75 -32.29
C LEU A 29 -35.56 20.47 -31.87
N GLY A 30 -35.76 19.35 -32.58
CA GLY A 30 -35.08 18.10 -32.30
C GLY A 30 -33.59 18.13 -32.64
N PHE A 31 -33.22 18.76 -33.75
CA PHE A 31 -31.83 18.85 -34.20
C PHE A 31 -30.88 19.57 -33.22
N PRO A 32 -31.20 20.77 -32.67
CA PRO A 32 -30.32 21.44 -31.72
C PRO A 32 -30.20 20.66 -30.40
N VAL A 33 -31.29 20.02 -29.92
CA VAL A 33 -31.23 19.17 -28.72
C VAL A 33 -30.35 17.94 -28.95
N PHE A 34 -30.49 17.29 -30.11
CA PHE A 34 -29.66 16.14 -30.48
C PHE A 34 -28.19 16.52 -30.66
N ALA A 35 -27.90 17.68 -31.26
CA ALA A 35 -26.56 18.21 -31.39
C ALA A 35 -25.93 18.51 -30.01
N LEU A 36 -26.69 19.11 -29.09
CA LEU A 36 -26.23 19.42 -27.73
C LEU A 36 -25.97 18.16 -26.91
N LEU A 37 -26.86 17.15 -27.00
CA LEU A 37 -26.67 15.84 -26.38
C LEU A 37 -25.45 15.11 -26.95
N SER A 38 -25.21 15.21 -28.26
CA SER A 38 -24.06 14.60 -28.93
C SER A 38 -22.74 15.23 -28.49
N VAL A 39 -22.69 16.56 -28.37
CA VAL A 39 -21.52 17.29 -27.85
C VAL A 39 -21.27 16.96 -26.38
N ALA A 40 -22.32 16.91 -25.55
CA ALA A 40 -22.20 16.53 -24.14
C ALA A 40 -21.72 15.09 -23.97
N ALA A 41 -22.24 14.16 -24.77
CA ALA A 41 -21.79 12.77 -24.78
C ALA A 41 -20.33 12.64 -25.24
N GLY A 42 -19.92 13.40 -26.27
CA GLY A 42 -18.54 13.47 -26.74
C GLY A 42 -17.58 14.03 -25.67
N ALA A 43 -17.96 15.09 -24.98
CA ALA A 43 -17.18 15.66 -23.87
C ALA A 43 -17.05 14.69 -22.70
N ALA A 44 -18.12 13.97 -22.34
CA ALA A 44 -18.09 12.93 -21.30
C ALA A 44 -17.21 11.73 -21.69
N LEU A 45 -17.25 11.31 -22.96
CA LEU A 45 -16.38 10.26 -23.49
C LEU A 45 -14.91 10.70 -23.53
N PHE A 46 -14.65 11.96 -23.87
CA PHE A 46 -13.29 12.51 -23.85
C PHE A 46 -12.76 12.65 -22.43
N ALA A 47 -13.56 13.16 -21.49
CA ALA A 47 -13.19 13.27 -20.08
C ALA A 47 -12.95 11.90 -19.43
N SER A 48 -13.81 10.91 -19.72
CA SER A 48 -13.63 9.55 -19.23
C SER A 48 -12.40 8.85 -19.83
N ARG A 49 -12.10 9.07 -21.12
CA ARG A 49 -10.87 8.60 -21.76
C ARG A 49 -9.63 9.31 -21.19
N ALA A 50 -9.65 10.62 -21.01
CA ALA A 50 -8.56 11.38 -20.41
C ALA A 50 -8.29 10.93 -18.96
N ALA A 51 -9.34 10.71 -18.17
CA ALA A 51 -9.25 10.17 -16.82
C ALA A 51 -8.73 8.72 -16.81
N LYS A 52 -9.09 7.90 -17.81
CA LYS A 52 -8.56 6.54 -17.97
C LYS A 52 -7.06 6.57 -18.32
N VAL A 53 -6.66 7.40 -19.28
CA VAL A 53 -5.25 7.58 -19.68
C VAL A 53 -4.43 8.13 -18.51
N HIS A 54 -4.93 9.11 -17.77
CA HIS A 54 -4.25 9.60 -16.56
C HIS A 54 -4.10 8.51 -15.51
N ARG A 55 -5.14 7.71 -15.23
CA ARG A 55 -5.05 6.56 -14.30
C ARG A 55 -4.02 5.54 -14.76
N GLU A 56 -4.04 5.14 -16.04
CA GLU A 56 -3.08 4.19 -16.59
C GLU A 56 -1.64 4.72 -16.54
N HIS A 57 -1.42 6.01 -16.81
CA HIS A 57 -0.11 6.65 -16.65
C HIS A 57 0.34 6.69 -15.18
N HIS A 58 -0.55 7.00 -14.25
CA HIS A 58 -0.25 6.96 -12.81
C HIS A 58 0.09 5.55 -12.34
N GLU A 59 -0.64 4.53 -12.78
CA GLU A 59 -0.36 3.13 -12.45
C GLU A 59 0.95 2.62 -13.06
N ARG A 60 1.29 3.06 -14.28
CA ARG A 60 2.59 2.72 -14.90
C ARG A 60 3.75 3.40 -14.17
N LEU A 61 3.60 4.67 -13.79
CA LEU A 61 4.59 5.39 -13.00
C LEU A 61 4.74 4.81 -11.59
N ALA A 62 3.64 4.41 -10.94
CA ALA A 62 3.67 3.74 -9.64
C ALA A 62 4.39 2.39 -9.72
N ARG A 63 4.10 1.58 -10.75
CA ARG A 63 4.80 0.30 -11.00
C ARG A 63 6.28 0.51 -11.31
N ALA A 64 6.61 1.46 -12.19
CA ALA A 64 8.01 1.77 -12.49
C ALA A 64 8.76 2.27 -11.25
N ARG A 65 8.12 3.10 -10.41
CA ARG A 65 8.68 3.54 -9.13
C ARG A 65 8.87 2.40 -8.15
N ALA A 66 7.92 1.46 -8.06
CA ALA A 66 8.06 0.26 -7.23
C ALA A 66 9.26 -0.58 -7.67
N LEU A 67 9.41 -0.83 -8.98
CA LEU A 67 10.55 -1.56 -9.54
C LEU A 67 11.88 -0.83 -9.30
N VAL A 68 11.90 0.50 -9.40
CA VAL A 68 13.10 1.32 -9.13
C VAL A 68 13.43 1.32 -7.63
N MET A 69 12.43 1.39 -6.75
CA MET A 69 12.62 1.29 -5.29
C MET A 69 13.19 -0.08 -4.89
N GLU A 70 12.68 -1.14 -5.53
CA GLU A 70 13.16 -2.52 -5.37
C GLU A 70 14.58 -2.67 -5.90
N ALA A 71 14.88 -2.10 -7.06
CA ALA A 71 16.20 -2.19 -7.69
C ALA A 71 17.29 -1.36 -7.01
N LEU A 72 16.94 -0.18 -6.47
CA LEU A 72 17.92 0.75 -5.88
C LEU A 72 18.12 0.55 -4.36
N ASP A 73 17.30 -0.29 -3.71
CA ASP A 73 17.32 -0.55 -2.26
C ASP A 73 17.42 0.74 -1.42
N VAL A 74 16.63 1.76 -1.80
CA VAL A 74 16.65 3.10 -1.17
C VAL A 74 15.68 3.16 -0.02
N VAL A 75 16.15 3.56 1.17
CA VAL A 75 15.31 3.91 2.32
C VAL A 75 15.10 5.41 2.32
N PHE A 76 13.85 5.86 2.30
CA PHE A 76 13.51 7.28 2.37
C PHE A 76 13.09 7.68 3.77
N ASP A 77 13.38 8.93 4.13
CA ASP A 77 12.71 9.60 5.24
C ASP A 77 11.19 9.57 5.01
N PRO A 78 10.38 8.99 5.92
CA PRO A 78 8.93 8.90 5.73
C PRO A 78 8.27 10.29 5.69
N ALA A 79 8.86 11.31 6.32
CA ALA A 79 8.37 12.69 6.25
C ALA A 79 8.71 13.40 4.92
N LEU A 80 9.43 12.74 4.00
CA LEU A 80 9.78 13.31 2.70
C LEU A 80 8.57 13.32 1.76
N PRO A 81 8.16 14.48 1.20
CA PRO A 81 7.06 14.56 0.25
C PRO A 81 7.29 13.71 -0.99
N GLU A 82 6.22 13.14 -1.55
CA GLU A 82 6.30 12.26 -2.74
C GLU A 82 6.99 12.95 -3.94
N ARG A 83 6.77 14.26 -4.12
CA ARG A 83 7.42 15.04 -5.17
C ARG A 83 8.94 15.05 -5.03
N ASP A 84 9.44 15.12 -3.81
CA ASP A 84 10.88 15.15 -3.54
C ASP A 84 11.47 13.75 -3.63
N ARG A 85 10.77 12.71 -3.15
CA ARG A 85 11.14 11.30 -3.41
C ARG A 85 11.32 11.04 -4.91
N ALA A 86 10.38 11.50 -5.74
CA ALA A 86 10.45 11.35 -7.19
C ALA A 86 11.65 12.07 -7.81
N ARG A 87 12.01 13.27 -7.30
CA ARG A 87 13.19 14.01 -7.74
C ARG A 87 14.49 13.29 -7.38
N ILE A 88 14.56 12.73 -6.16
CA ILE A 88 15.72 11.94 -5.71
C ILE A 88 15.87 10.70 -6.58
N LEU A 89 14.78 9.96 -6.83
CA LEU A 89 14.81 8.78 -7.70
C LEU A 89 15.23 9.12 -9.14
N ASP A 90 14.74 10.22 -9.73
CA ASP A 90 15.19 10.68 -11.06
C ASP A 90 16.66 11.09 -11.06
N ALA A 91 17.16 11.71 -9.97
CA ALA A 91 18.57 12.05 -9.84
C ALA A 91 19.44 10.79 -9.77
N LEU A 92 19.08 9.82 -8.92
CA LEU A 92 19.77 8.54 -8.78
C LEU A 92 19.76 7.75 -10.09
N GLY A 93 18.62 7.66 -10.77
CA GLY A 93 18.50 7.00 -12.07
C GLY A 93 19.35 7.63 -13.18
N ARG A 94 19.74 8.90 -13.02
CA ARG A 94 20.68 9.60 -13.92
C ARG A 94 22.13 9.57 -13.44
N GLY A 95 22.44 8.80 -12.39
CA GLY A 95 23.78 8.73 -11.81
C GLY A 95 24.22 10.00 -11.09
N ARG A 96 23.28 10.88 -10.70
CA ARG A 96 23.57 12.03 -9.84
C ARG A 96 23.41 11.61 -8.38
N SER A 97 24.29 12.11 -7.52
CA SER A 97 24.17 11.95 -6.07
C SER A 97 23.44 13.15 -5.47
N PRO A 98 22.13 13.05 -5.14
CA PRO A 98 21.43 14.07 -4.37
C PRO A 98 21.98 14.15 -2.93
N ALA A 99 21.65 15.22 -2.21
CA ALA A 99 22.10 15.41 -0.83
C ALA A 99 21.62 14.24 0.06
N PRO A 100 22.52 13.53 0.76
CA PRO A 100 22.24 12.24 1.41
C PRO A 100 21.37 12.34 2.67
N ASP A 101 21.01 13.55 3.11
CA ASP A 101 20.43 13.77 4.44
C ASP A 101 19.03 13.16 4.60
N ARG A 102 18.33 12.86 3.50
CA ARG A 102 16.93 12.41 3.48
C ARG A 102 16.68 11.05 2.81
N PHE A 103 17.74 10.34 2.46
CA PHE A 103 17.65 8.96 1.97
C PHE A 103 18.93 8.18 2.34
N VAL A 104 18.82 6.86 2.40
CA VAL A 104 19.95 5.94 2.59
C VAL A 104 19.91 4.91 1.48
N LEU A 105 21.02 4.74 0.77
CA LEU A 105 21.21 3.65 -0.18
C LEU A 105 21.76 2.44 0.57
N ALA A 106 20.90 1.44 0.81
CA ALA A 106 21.36 0.24 1.53
C ALA A 106 22.42 -0.53 0.74
N SER A 107 22.44 -0.38 -0.59
CA SER A 107 23.47 -0.89 -1.49
C SER A 107 24.87 -0.25 -1.31
N GLU A 108 24.97 0.90 -0.64
CA GLU A 108 26.25 1.54 -0.30
C GLU A 108 26.75 1.18 1.10
N LEU A 109 25.87 0.61 1.95
CA LEU A 109 26.24 0.17 3.28
C LEU A 109 27.16 -1.06 3.23
N PRO A 110 28.09 -1.22 4.19
CA PRO A 110 28.81 -2.48 4.38
C PRO A 110 27.83 -3.65 4.64
N GLN A 111 28.28 -4.88 4.39
CA GLN A 111 27.43 -6.07 4.40
C GLN A 111 26.64 -6.27 5.70
N GLU A 112 27.28 -6.09 6.86
CA GLU A 112 26.66 -6.30 8.16
C GLU A 112 25.61 -5.21 8.50
N PRO A 113 25.92 -3.90 8.44
CA PRO A 113 24.95 -2.81 8.45
C PRO A 113 23.75 -3.00 7.52
N ARG A 114 24.00 -3.45 6.27
CA ARG A 114 22.96 -3.69 5.27
C ARG A 114 21.98 -4.78 5.73
N ALA A 115 22.47 -5.84 6.36
CA ALA A 115 21.64 -6.95 6.82
C ALA A 115 20.56 -6.51 7.83
N TYR A 116 20.86 -5.52 8.70
CA TYR A 116 19.86 -4.97 9.62
C TYR A 116 18.72 -4.28 8.88
N VAL A 117 19.03 -3.46 7.86
CA VAL A 117 18.03 -2.78 7.04
C VAL A 117 17.17 -3.77 6.26
N THR A 118 17.80 -4.79 5.65
CA THR A 118 17.09 -5.82 4.89
C THR A 118 16.13 -6.62 5.78
N ARG A 119 16.57 -7.02 6.99
CA ARG A 119 15.74 -7.73 7.95
C ARG A 119 14.56 -6.89 8.45
N ALA A 120 14.79 -5.62 8.75
CA ALA A 120 13.73 -4.69 9.14
C ALA A 120 12.68 -4.48 8.03
N ARG A 121 13.12 -4.35 6.78
CA ARG A 121 12.23 -4.29 5.61
C ARG A 121 11.40 -5.54 5.46
N ALA A 122 12.02 -6.72 5.52
CA ALA A 122 11.31 -8.01 5.41
C ALA A 122 10.24 -8.16 6.51
N ALA A 123 10.56 -7.76 7.75
CA ALA A 123 9.58 -7.75 8.84
C ALA A 123 8.41 -6.79 8.55
N CYS A 124 8.69 -5.59 8.05
CA CYS A 124 7.65 -4.63 7.66
C CYS A 124 6.78 -5.15 6.50
N GLU A 125 7.37 -5.75 5.48
CA GLU A 125 6.66 -6.36 4.35
C GLU A 125 5.74 -7.49 4.81
N THR A 126 6.22 -8.32 5.73
CA THR A 126 5.44 -9.40 6.34
C THR A 126 4.20 -8.84 7.06
N VAL A 127 4.37 -7.80 7.86
CA VAL A 127 3.24 -7.17 8.58
C VAL A 127 2.26 -6.51 7.62
N THR A 128 2.77 -5.64 6.74
CA THR A 128 1.94 -4.83 5.84
C THR A 128 1.22 -5.68 4.78
N GLY A 129 1.85 -6.77 4.32
CA GLY A 129 1.28 -7.74 3.39
C GLY A 129 0.36 -8.78 4.03
N SER A 130 0.27 -8.84 5.37
CA SER A 130 -0.59 -9.80 6.06
C SER A 130 -2.07 -9.54 5.84
N ARG A 131 -2.86 -10.62 5.86
CA ARG A 131 -4.31 -10.52 5.66
C ARG A 131 -5.00 -9.91 6.89
N VAL A 132 -4.53 -10.21 8.09
CA VAL A 132 -5.01 -9.60 9.34
C VAL A 132 -4.81 -8.08 9.35
N ASN A 133 -3.69 -7.57 8.80
CA ASN A 133 -3.48 -6.13 8.62
C ASN A 133 -4.44 -5.56 7.57
N GLY A 134 -4.57 -6.20 6.41
CA GLY A 134 -5.48 -5.76 5.35
C GLY A 134 -6.97 -5.79 5.74
N MET A 135 -7.34 -6.61 6.71
CA MET A 135 -8.69 -6.67 7.29
C MET A 135 -8.92 -5.67 8.43
N GLY A 136 -7.93 -4.87 8.81
CA GLY A 136 -8.02 -3.91 9.91
C GLY A 136 -8.13 -4.56 11.29
N LEU A 137 -7.65 -5.81 11.44
CA LEU A 137 -7.60 -6.49 12.74
C LEU A 137 -6.41 -6.02 13.59
N LEU A 138 -5.43 -5.40 12.94
CA LEU A 138 -4.31 -4.70 13.56
C LEU A 138 -4.52 -3.18 13.42
N ASP A 139 -3.72 -2.40 14.14
CA ASP A 139 -3.69 -0.95 13.96
C ASP A 139 -2.96 -0.58 12.66
N SER A 140 -3.70 -0.63 11.54
CA SER A 140 -3.15 -0.39 10.20
C SER A 140 -2.57 1.02 10.04
N LEU A 141 -3.16 2.02 10.71
CA LEU A 141 -2.64 3.39 10.67
C LEU A 141 -1.30 3.45 11.40
N ALA A 142 -1.19 2.89 12.61
CA ALA A 142 0.08 2.83 13.30
C ALA A 142 1.13 2.07 12.46
N ASN A 143 0.78 0.94 11.85
CA ASN A 143 1.70 0.16 11.01
C ASN A 143 2.21 0.96 9.80
N GLU A 144 1.37 1.78 9.16
CA GLU A 144 1.74 2.58 7.98
C GLU A 144 2.75 3.69 8.31
N PHE A 145 2.78 4.20 9.55
CA PHE A 145 3.69 5.26 9.95
C PHE A 145 4.90 4.76 10.77
N VAL A 146 4.66 3.87 11.73
CA VAL A 146 5.67 3.41 12.68
C VAL A 146 6.71 2.53 12.00
N LEU A 147 6.29 1.55 11.20
CA LEU A 147 7.24 0.61 10.58
C LEU A 147 8.19 1.31 9.58
N PRO A 148 7.71 2.19 8.68
CA PRO A 148 8.63 2.95 7.82
C PRO A 148 9.55 3.89 8.61
N GLN A 149 9.06 4.49 9.70
CA GLN A 149 9.89 5.31 10.59
C GLN A 149 11.01 4.48 11.23
N GLN A 150 10.71 3.29 11.75
CA GLN A 150 11.71 2.41 12.33
C GLN A 150 12.78 1.99 11.31
N ILE A 151 12.39 1.64 10.08
CA ILE A 151 13.34 1.32 9.00
C ILE A 151 14.24 2.51 8.68
N TRP A 152 13.68 3.72 8.59
CA TRP A 152 14.45 4.94 8.33
C TRP A 152 15.47 5.22 9.44
N GLU A 153 15.06 5.12 10.70
CA GLU A 153 15.95 5.33 11.84
C GLU A 153 17.09 4.31 11.87
N ILE A 154 16.77 3.02 11.67
CA ILE A 154 17.76 1.95 11.55
C ILE A 154 18.75 2.28 10.43
N ALA A 155 18.26 2.58 9.22
CA ALA A 155 19.09 2.86 8.05
C ALA A 155 20.02 4.06 8.28
N ARG A 156 19.51 5.13 8.89
CA ARG A 156 20.30 6.32 9.22
C ARG A 156 21.37 6.01 10.25
N LEU A 157 21.02 5.30 11.33
CA LEU A 157 21.95 4.94 12.40
C LEU A 157 23.10 4.06 11.87
N VAL A 158 22.78 3.01 11.10
CA VAL A 158 23.82 2.12 10.57
C VAL A 158 24.69 2.79 9.52
N ARG A 159 24.17 3.77 8.77
CA ARG A 159 24.99 4.62 7.88
C ARG A 159 25.97 5.45 8.69
N THR A 160 25.50 6.19 9.69
CA THR A 160 26.35 7.02 10.54
C THR A 160 27.41 6.18 11.27
N GLN A 161 27.06 4.99 11.73
CA GLN A 161 28.02 4.06 12.31
C GLN A 161 29.09 3.63 11.30
N ALA A 162 28.70 3.24 10.07
CA ALA A 162 29.64 2.83 9.05
C ALA A 162 30.62 3.96 8.66
N GLU A 163 30.14 5.20 8.63
CA GLU A 163 30.95 6.41 8.42
C GLU A 163 31.95 6.61 9.57
N LEU A 164 31.50 6.59 10.83
CA LEU A 164 32.36 6.75 12.01
C LEU A 164 33.40 5.63 12.12
N GLU A 165 33.05 4.38 11.84
CA GLU A 165 34.00 3.27 11.79
C GLU A 165 35.05 3.47 10.69
N ALA A 166 34.67 4.01 9.54
CA ALA A 166 35.61 4.33 8.47
C ALA A 166 36.58 5.44 8.89
N GLU A 167 36.09 6.49 9.56
CA GLU A 167 36.91 7.55 10.12
C GLU A 167 37.89 7.04 11.19
N GLN A 168 37.43 6.20 12.11
CA GLN A 168 38.29 5.59 13.13
C GLN A 168 39.36 4.69 12.50
N ARG A 169 38.99 3.87 11.51
CA ARG A 169 39.96 3.07 10.74
C ARG A 169 40.99 3.96 10.05
N GLN A 170 40.57 5.10 9.50
CA GLN A 170 41.48 6.05 8.86
C GLN A 170 42.42 6.71 9.88
N ALA A 171 41.93 7.10 11.06
CA ALA A 171 42.75 7.66 12.13
C ALA A 171 43.82 6.67 12.61
N ARG A 172 43.48 5.38 12.72
CA ARG A 172 44.40 4.29 13.11
C ARG A 172 45.43 3.92 12.04
N ARG A 173 45.32 4.40 10.79
CA ARG A 173 46.35 4.18 9.75
C ARG A 173 47.64 4.98 10.00
N GLY A 174 47.61 5.97 10.90
CA GLY A 174 48.78 6.72 11.34
C GLY A 174 49.57 6.00 12.45
N VAL A 175 50.45 6.75 13.14
CA VAL A 175 51.10 6.24 14.35
C VAL A 175 50.03 6.10 15.44
N VAL A 176 49.77 4.86 15.85
CA VAL A 176 48.87 4.57 16.96
C VAL A 176 49.62 4.87 18.27
N THR A 177 49.22 5.93 18.96
CA THR A 177 49.75 6.26 20.29
C THR A 177 48.78 5.80 21.39
N GLU A 178 49.29 5.66 22.61
CA GLU A 178 48.47 5.27 23.77
C GLU A 178 47.38 6.31 24.06
N GLU A 179 47.68 7.60 23.86
CA GLU A 179 46.71 8.69 24.00
C GLU A 179 45.60 8.62 22.96
N LEU A 180 45.92 8.20 21.72
CA LEU A 180 44.92 8.00 20.68
C LEU A 180 44.00 6.82 21.04
N GLU A 181 44.55 5.71 21.51
CA GLU A 181 43.74 4.56 21.95
C GLU A 181 42.85 4.91 23.16
N ALA A 182 43.35 5.70 24.11
CA ALA A 182 42.56 6.18 25.24
C ALA A 182 41.35 7.04 24.81
N VAL A 183 41.45 7.75 23.69
CA VAL A 183 40.32 8.51 23.10
C VAL A 183 39.40 7.61 22.28
N LEU A 184 39.94 6.68 21.50
CA LEU A 184 39.15 5.83 20.60
C LEU A 184 38.40 4.71 21.33
N GLY A 185 38.91 4.20 22.45
CA GLY A 185 38.27 3.12 23.23
C GLY A 185 36.82 3.43 23.61
N PRO A 186 36.54 4.52 24.34
CA PRO A 186 35.16 4.90 24.71
C PRO A 186 34.25 5.16 23.50
N GLN A 187 34.79 5.66 22.38
CA GLN A 187 34.03 5.87 21.16
C GLN A 187 33.64 4.53 20.52
N GLN A 188 34.53 3.54 20.51
CA GLN A 188 34.24 2.20 20.01
C GLN A 188 33.19 1.50 20.87
N GLU A 189 33.24 1.66 22.19
CA GLU A 189 32.18 1.17 23.10
C GLU A 189 30.84 1.86 22.85
N ALA A 190 30.83 3.16 22.50
CA ALA A 190 29.61 3.86 22.13
C ALA A 190 29.03 3.35 20.81
N LEU A 191 29.88 3.10 19.79
CA LEU A 191 29.46 2.50 18.53
C LEU A 191 28.90 1.09 18.73
N GLN A 192 29.53 0.27 19.58
CA GLN A 192 29.04 -1.07 19.88
C GLN A 192 27.66 -1.03 20.55
N ARG A 193 27.46 -0.15 21.54
CA ARG A 193 26.14 0.01 22.17
C ARG A 193 25.07 0.49 21.18
N SER A 194 25.45 1.34 20.23
CA SER A 194 24.55 1.77 19.16
C SER A 194 24.12 0.60 18.27
N ILE A 195 25.04 -0.28 17.85
CA ILE A 195 24.66 -1.43 17.02
C ILE A 195 23.84 -2.46 17.78
N ASP A 196 24.14 -2.67 19.07
CA ASP A 196 23.37 -3.58 19.92
C ASP A 196 21.91 -3.10 20.04
N SER A 197 21.71 -1.79 20.22
CA SER A 197 20.36 -1.17 20.22
C SER A 197 19.65 -1.32 18.87
N VAL A 198 20.34 -1.10 17.75
CA VAL A 198 19.78 -1.36 16.41
C VAL A 198 19.37 -2.83 16.27
N ALA A 199 20.21 -3.76 16.73
CA ALA A 199 19.94 -5.19 16.64
C ALA A 199 18.73 -5.59 17.50
N GLU A 200 18.56 -5.00 18.69
CA GLU A 200 17.38 -5.19 19.55
C GLU A 200 16.10 -4.72 18.86
N ARG A 201 16.13 -3.53 18.27
CA ARG A 201 15.01 -2.95 17.53
C ARG A 201 14.60 -3.81 16.33
N VAL A 202 15.57 -4.29 15.55
CA VAL A 202 15.31 -5.25 14.45
C VAL A 202 14.68 -6.54 14.97
N ARG A 203 15.18 -7.10 16.08
CA ARG A 203 14.59 -8.30 16.71
C ARG A 203 13.15 -8.05 17.18
N ALA A 204 12.84 -6.87 17.69
CA ALA A 204 11.48 -6.51 18.08
C ALA A 204 10.55 -6.46 16.86
N MET A 205 11.00 -5.86 15.74
CA MET A 205 10.23 -5.85 14.48
C MET A 205 9.99 -7.27 13.94
N GLU A 206 10.99 -8.13 13.96
CA GLU A 206 10.87 -9.55 13.57
C GLU A 206 9.92 -10.31 14.50
N GLY A 207 9.99 -10.02 15.81
CA GLY A 207 9.06 -10.57 16.80
C GLY A 207 7.61 -10.20 16.49
N TYR A 208 7.36 -8.94 16.14
CA TYR A 208 6.04 -8.50 15.72
C TYR A 208 5.60 -9.19 14.42
N ALA A 209 6.45 -9.25 13.39
CA ALA A 209 6.16 -9.92 12.13
C ALA A 209 5.74 -11.39 12.34
N ARG A 210 6.48 -12.14 13.17
CA ARG A 210 6.13 -13.52 13.53
C ARG A 210 4.76 -13.64 14.21
N LYS A 211 4.42 -12.71 15.12
CA LYS A 211 3.08 -12.69 15.75
C LYS A 211 1.96 -12.41 14.75
N VAL A 212 2.23 -11.57 13.75
CA VAL A 212 1.29 -11.32 12.65
C VAL A 212 1.11 -12.56 11.77
N GLU A 213 2.18 -13.31 11.48
CA GLU A 213 2.10 -14.58 10.75
C GLU A 213 1.29 -15.64 11.51
N GLU A 214 1.48 -15.73 12.83
CA GLU A 214 0.68 -16.60 13.71
C GLU A 214 -0.81 -16.24 13.63
N ALA A 215 -1.15 -14.95 13.67
CA ALA A 215 -2.52 -14.47 13.52
C ALA A 215 -3.11 -14.76 12.12
N ASP A 216 -2.32 -14.60 11.06
CA ASP A 216 -2.72 -14.97 9.69
C ASP A 216 -2.95 -16.48 9.53
N ALA A 217 -2.14 -17.30 10.21
CA ALA A 217 -2.33 -18.75 10.25
C ALA A 217 -3.64 -19.13 10.96
N ALA A 218 -3.93 -18.50 12.11
CA ALA A 218 -5.18 -18.69 12.83
C ALA A 218 -6.40 -18.24 12.00
N LEU A 219 -6.28 -17.12 11.28
CA LEU A 219 -7.31 -16.62 10.38
C LEU A 219 -7.60 -17.62 9.25
N ARG A 220 -6.56 -18.17 8.62
CA ARG A 220 -6.69 -19.22 7.60
C ARG A 220 -7.37 -20.48 8.14
N ALA A 221 -7.00 -20.91 9.35
CA ALA A 221 -7.62 -22.07 9.99
C ALA A 221 -9.11 -21.85 10.26
N ARG A 222 -9.49 -20.69 10.82
CA ARG A 222 -10.89 -20.33 11.04
C ARG A 222 -11.68 -20.28 9.72
N ASP A 223 -11.10 -19.69 8.68
CA ASP A 223 -11.79 -19.56 7.40
C ASP A 223 -11.96 -20.91 6.69
N ALA A 224 -11.02 -21.85 6.85
CA ALA A 224 -11.18 -23.22 6.36
C ALA A 224 -12.41 -23.91 6.99
N LEU A 225 -12.71 -23.62 8.25
CA LEU A 225 -13.89 -24.12 8.95
C LEU A 225 -15.20 -23.43 8.54
N ARG A 226 -15.19 -22.31 7.80
CA ARG A 226 -16.45 -21.70 7.29
C ARG A 226 -17.15 -22.59 6.26
N ASN A 227 -16.44 -23.52 5.62
CA ASN A 227 -17.06 -24.54 4.78
C ASN A 227 -17.79 -25.63 5.58
N ASN A 228 -17.74 -25.58 6.93
CA ASN A 228 -18.46 -26.50 7.80
C ASN A 228 -19.97 -26.38 7.68
N ASP A 229 -20.52 -25.28 7.14
CA ASP A 229 -21.97 -25.13 6.96
C ASP A 229 -22.61 -26.27 6.16
N LYS A 230 -21.90 -26.80 5.16
CA LYS A 230 -22.35 -27.96 4.37
C LYS A 230 -22.32 -29.26 5.18
N TYR A 231 -21.31 -29.42 6.02
CA TYR A 231 -21.18 -30.58 6.90
C TYR A 231 -22.17 -30.52 8.07
N LEU A 232 -22.41 -29.34 8.64
CA LEU A 232 -23.45 -29.09 9.64
C LEU A 232 -24.84 -29.40 9.05
N ALA A 233 -25.12 -28.96 7.81
CA ALA A 233 -26.37 -29.27 7.13
C ALA A 233 -26.54 -30.77 6.85
N LEU A 234 -25.45 -31.47 6.47
CA LEU A 234 -25.45 -32.92 6.28
C LEU A 234 -25.72 -33.66 7.61
N LEU A 235 -24.99 -33.31 8.67
CA LEU A 235 -25.14 -33.96 9.98
C LEU A 235 -26.51 -33.69 10.61
N ALA A 236 -27.09 -32.51 10.35
CA ALA A 236 -28.46 -32.21 10.74
C ALA A 236 -29.50 -33.06 9.98
N GLN A 237 -29.21 -33.50 8.75
CA GLN A 237 -30.09 -34.41 8.00
C GLN A 237 -29.95 -35.87 8.45
N THR A 238 -28.84 -36.24 9.09
CA THR A 238 -28.58 -37.59 9.60
C THR A 238 -28.86 -37.74 11.09
N ASP A 239 -29.44 -36.72 11.75
CA ASP A 239 -29.68 -36.65 13.20
C ASP A 239 -28.43 -36.94 14.06
N ASP A 240 -27.23 -36.61 13.54
CA ASP A 240 -25.95 -36.82 14.25
C ASP A 240 -25.65 -35.61 15.16
N ALA A 241 -26.24 -35.65 16.38
CA ALA A 241 -26.08 -34.61 17.38
C ALA A 241 -24.62 -34.46 17.88
N ASP A 242 -23.88 -35.56 17.97
CA ASP A 242 -22.50 -35.58 18.46
C ASP A 242 -21.55 -34.95 17.43
N GLY A 243 -21.69 -35.31 16.16
CA GLY A 243 -20.93 -34.70 15.05
C GLY A 243 -21.21 -33.20 14.93
N LEU A 244 -22.48 -32.78 15.09
CA LEU A 244 -22.87 -31.37 15.13
C LEU A 244 -22.20 -30.61 16.29
N ALA A 245 -22.17 -31.20 17.49
CA ALA A 245 -21.53 -30.61 18.66
C ALA A 245 -20.02 -30.47 18.46
N ALA A 246 -19.36 -31.50 17.90
CA ALA A 246 -17.93 -31.50 17.63
C ALA A 246 -17.52 -30.40 16.62
N LEU A 247 -18.24 -30.25 15.50
CA LEU A 247 -17.92 -29.22 14.51
C LEU A 247 -18.13 -27.79 15.05
N ARG A 248 -19.17 -27.58 15.88
CA ARG A 248 -19.39 -26.28 16.53
C ARG A 248 -18.29 -25.95 17.52
N LEU A 249 -17.85 -26.93 18.32
CA LEU A 249 -16.74 -26.75 19.26
C LEU A 249 -15.44 -26.41 18.54
N GLN A 250 -15.15 -27.06 17.41
CA GLN A 250 -13.98 -26.74 16.59
C GLN A 250 -14.03 -25.31 16.04
N ALA A 251 -15.19 -24.87 15.55
CA ALA A 251 -15.36 -23.50 15.05
C ALA A 251 -15.18 -22.45 16.16
N ALA A 252 -15.72 -22.71 17.36
CA ALA A 252 -15.53 -21.83 18.52
C ALA A 252 -14.06 -21.76 18.95
N SER A 253 -13.39 -22.92 19.06
CA SER A 253 -11.97 -22.98 19.42
C SER A 253 -11.09 -22.23 18.41
N ALA A 254 -11.35 -22.34 17.11
CA ALA A 254 -10.61 -21.60 16.09
C ALA A 254 -10.82 -20.09 16.18
N ALA A 255 -12.02 -19.64 16.57
CA ALA A 255 -12.30 -18.23 16.79
C ALA A 255 -11.52 -17.69 18.02
N ASP A 256 -11.46 -18.46 19.10
CA ASP A 256 -10.70 -18.10 20.31
C ASP A 256 -9.20 -18.01 20.04
N VAL A 257 -8.64 -18.97 19.29
CA VAL A 257 -7.23 -18.95 18.87
C VAL A 257 -6.94 -17.73 18.00
N LEU A 258 -7.83 -17.37 17.06
CA LEU A 258 -7.67 -16.15 16.27
C LEU A 258 -7.69 -14.90 17.18
N ALA A 259 -8.64 -14.80 18.11
CA ALA A 259 -8.73 -13.65 19.00
C ALA A 259 -7.46 -13.50 19.87
N ALA A 260 -6.94 -14.61 20.40
CA ALA A 260 -5.70 -14.61 21.18
C ALA A 260 -4.49 -14.19 20.32
N SER A 261 -4.32 -14.78 19.14
CA SER A 261 -3.19 -14.47 18.25
C SER A 261 -3.19 -13.01 17.76
N VAL A 262 -4.36 -12.45 17.44
CA VAL A 262 -4.49 -11.02 17.08
C VAL A 262 -4.13 -10.14 18.27
N LYS A 263 -4.57 -10.49 19.48
CA LYS A 263 -4.23 -9.74 20.69
C LYS A 263 -2.71 -9.72 20.92
N GLU A 264 -2.05 -10.87 20.83
CA GLU A 264 -0.60 -10.96 20.96
C GLU A 264 0.14 -10.13 19.89
N ALA A 265 -0.35 -10.15 18.65
CA ALA A 265 0.20 -9.32 17.57
C ALA A 265 0.04 -7.82 17.86
N VAL A 266 -1.13 -7.38 18.34
CA VAL A 266 -1.35 -5.97 18.72
C VAL A 266 -0.45 -5.56 19.88
N GLU A 267 -0.27 -6.41 20.88
CA GLU A 267 0.62 -6.15 22.01
C GLU A 267 2.08 -6.02 21.55
N ALA A 268 2.55 -6.92 20.68
CA ALA A 268 3.87 -6.81 20.07
C ALA A 268 4.03 -5.52 19.25
N GLY A 269 3.04 -5.15 18.43
CA GLY A 269 3.07 -3.90 17.67
C GLY A 269 3.17 -2.64 18.55
N ARG A 270 2.48 -2.62 19.71
CA ARG A 270 2.56 -1.51 20.67
C ARG A 270 3.95 -1.32 21.27
N THR A 271 4.69 -2.41 21.50
CA THR A 271 6.07 -2.29 22.03
C THR A 271 7.00 -1.54 21.08
N LEU A 272 6.73 -1.54 19.77
CA LEU A 272 7.51 -0.78 18.78
C LEU A 272 7.28 0.74 18.82
N THR A 273 6.25 1.20 19.55
CA THR A 273 5.89 2.63 19.69
C THR A 273 6.34 3.25 21.01
N LEU A 274 6.80 2.44 21.96
CA LEU A 274 7.11 2.87 23.34
C LEU A 274 8.61 3.16 23.58
N GLU A 275 9.43 3.19 22.52
CA GLU A 275 10.83 3.63 22.55
C GLU A 275 11.02 4.97 21.85
#